data_AF-A0A963N2M6-F1
#
_entry.id   AF-A0A963N2M6-F1
#
_cell.length_a   1.000
_cell.length_b   1.000
_cell.length_c   1.000
_cell.angle_alpha   90.00
_cell.angle_beta   90.00
_cell.angle_gamma   90.00
#
_symmetry.space_group_name_H-M   'P 1'
#
loop_
_entity.id
_entity.type
_entity.pdbx_description
1 polymer ?
#
loop_
_entity_poly.entity_id
_entity_poly.type
_entity_poly.pdbx_seq_one_letter_code
_entity_poly.pdbx_strand_id
1 'polypeptide(L)'
;MYDPAVDDEVDDPAPDVPPEVEAFVETPGKSYASEFLSDVTQLYLNDIGANPLLTAEEEAALARRVRQGDFEARQIMIERNLRLVVNIAKHYLNRG
;
A
#
# COMPACT_ATOMS: atom_id res chain seq x y z
N MET A 1 11.61 -76.10 -31.67
CA MET A 1 10.22 -75.64 -31.84
C MET A 1 10.07 -74.50 -30.85
N TYR A 2 10.13 -73.26 -31.35
CA TYR A 2 10.15 -72.03 -30.56
C TYR A 2 8.71 -71.56 -30.41
N ASP A 3 8.23 -71.44 -29.17
CA ASP A 3 6.91 -70.91 -28.83
C ASP A 3 7.11 -69.46 -28.33
N PRO A 4 6.55 -68.44 -28.99
CA PRO A 4 6.79 -67.06 -28.68
C PRO A 4 5.79 -66.50 -27.66
N ALA A 5 6.19 -65.44 -26.96
CA ALA A 5 5.37 -64.58 -26.10
C ALA A 5 5.06 -65.12 -24.70
N VAL A 6 5.98 -64.84 -23.78
CA VAL A 6 5.58 -64.31 -22.47
C VAL A 6 6.41 -63.04 -22.30
N ASP A 7 5.83 -61.92 -22.72
CA ASP A 7 6.24 -60.62 -22.17
C ASP A 7 5.92 -60.71 -20.68
N ASP A 8 6.95 -60.70 -19.84
CA ASP A 8 6.78 -60.34 -18.44
C ASP A 8 6.34 -58.86 -18.43
N GLU A 9 5.03 -58.63 -18.50
CA GLU A 9 4.42 -57.38 -18.08
C GLU A 9 4.75 -57.21 -16.59
N VAL A 10 5.86 -56.52 -16.34
CA VAL A 10 6.13 -55.91 -15.04
C VAL A 10 5.02 -54.90 -14.84
N ASP A 11 3.97 -55.31 -14.12
CA ASP A 11 2.99 -54.42 -13.51
C ASP A 11 3.77 -53.50 -12.57
N ASP A 12 4.23 -52.37 -13.11
CA ASP A 12 4.80 -51.27 -12.35
C ASP A 12 3.59 -50.53 -11.75
N PRO A 13 3.27 -50.73 -10.46
CA PRO A 13 2.13 -50.04 -9.88
C PRO A 13 2.48 -48.55 -9.90
N ALA A 14 1.80 -47.82 -10.77
CA ALA A 14 1.85 -46.37 -10.81
C ALA A 14 1.76 -45.85 -9.37
N PRO A 15 2.65 -44.93 -8.95
CA PRO A 15 2.59 -44.40 -7.60
C PRO A 15 1.19 -43.81 -7.39
N ASP A 16 0.54 -44.23 -6.31
CA ASP A 16 -0.76 -43.73 -5.86
C ASP A 16 -0.60 -42.25 -5.49
N VAL A 17 -0.60 -41.38 -6.49
CA VAL A 17 -0.58 -39.94 -6.30
C VAL A 17 -2.00 -39.57 -5.88
N PRO A 18 -2.21 -39.09 -4.63
CA PRO A 18 -3.54 -38.71 -4.19
C PRO A 18 -4.13 -37.66 -5.14
N PRO A 19 -5.44 -37.76 -5.44
CA PRO A 19 -6.10 -36.82 -6.33
C PRO A 19 -6.06 -35.44 -5.69
N GLU A 20 -5.42 -34.51 -6.42
CA GLU A 20 -5.60 -33.07 -6.28
C GLU A 20 -5.32 -32.54 -4.87
N VAL A 21 -4.04 -32.41 -4.53
CA VAL A 21 -3.66 -31.22 -3.74
C VAL A 21 -4.10 -30.03 -4.58
N GLU A 22 -5.26 -29.46 -4.25
CA GLU A 22 -5.60 -28.11 -4.66
C GLU A 22 -4.42 -27.24 -4.28
N ALA A 23 -3.56 -26.95 -5.27
CA ALA A 23 -2.61 -25.88 -5.15
C ALA A 23 -3.49 -24.66 -4.97
N PHE A 24 -3.68 -24.26 -3.71
CA PHE A 24 -4.02 -22.89 -3.37
C PHE A 24 -2.95 -22.05 -4.05
N VAL A 25 -3.26 -21.62 -5.27
CA VAL A 25 -2.59 -20.50 -5.89
C VAL A 25 -2.97 -19.35 -4.98
N GLU A 26 -2.19 -19.14 -3.92
CA GLU A 26 -2.03 -17.82 -3.37
C GLU A 26 -1.57 -16.98 -4.55
N THR A 27 -2.54 -16.32 -5.20
CA THR A 27 -2.29 -15.05 -5.86
C THR A 27 -1.34 -14.30 -4.94
N PRO A 28 -0.23 -13.73 -5.45
CA PRO A 28 0.67 -12.97 -4.61
C PRO A 28 -0.16 -11.81 -4.05
N GLY A 29 -0.70 -12.03 -2.85
CA GLY A 29 -1.46 -11.04 -2.11
C GLY A 29 -0.51 -9.88 -1.95
N LYS A 30 -1.02 -8.66 -2.13
CA LYS A 30 -0.28 -7.46 -1.73
C LYS A 30 0.35 -7.76 -0.38
N SER A 31 1.67 -7.57 -0.26
CA SER A 31 2.34 -7.91 0.99
C SER A 31 1.62 -7.21 2.14
N TYR A 32 1.50 -7.86 3.29
CA TYR A 32 0.90 -7.24 4.48
C TYR A 32 1.51 -5.86 4.76
N ALA A 33 2.80 -5.67 4.45
CA ALA A 33 3.47 -4.37 4.54
C ALA A 33 2.92 -3.33 3.55
N SER A 34 2.62 -3.71 2.31
CA SER A 34 2.00 -2.83 1.32
C SER A 34 0.56 -2.47 1.69
N GLU A 35 -0.20 -3.40 2.26
CA GLU A 35 -1.56 -3.16 2.72
C GLU A 35 -1.55 -2.23 3.94
N PHE A 36 -0.70 -2.52 4.92
CA PHE A 36 -0.49 -1.65 6.08
C PHE A 36 -0.06 -0.22 5.68
N LEU A 37 0.88 -0.08 4.74
CA LEU A 37 1.32 1.24 4.28
C LEU A 37 0.19 2.00 3.57
N SER A 38 -0.65 1.30 2.80
CA SER A 38 -1.84 1.87 2.20
C SER A 38 -2.78 2.41 3.27
N ASP A 39 -3.04 1.63 4.32
CA ASP A 39 -3.95 2.02 5.41
C ASP A 39 -3.43 3.23 6.19
N VAL A 40 -2.14 3.25 6.54
CA VAL A 40 -1.51 4.40 7.22
C VAL A 40 -1.56 5.65 6.35
N THR A 41 -1.33 5.51 5.05
CA THR A 41 -1.41 6.63 4.10
C THR A 41 -2.83 7.17 4.03
N GLN A 42 -3.85 6.31 3.94
CA GLN A 42 -5.25 6.74 3.91
C GLN A 42 -5.65 7.46 5.20
N LEU A 43 -5.23 6.94 6.36
CA LEU A 43 -5.48 7.59 7.65
C LEU A 43 -4.90 9.01 7.68
N TYR A 44 -3.63 9.16 7.29
CA TYR A 44 -2.99 10.48 7.23
C TYR A 44 -3.69 11.44 6.26
N LEU A 45 -4.10 10.96 5.08
CA LEU A 45 -4.83 11.78 4.11
C LEU A 45 -6.20 12.24 4.63
N ASN A 46 -6.89 11.40 5.39
CA ASN A 46 -8.15 11.74 6.05
C ASN A 46 -7.93 12.79 7.15
N ASP A 47 -6.89 12.66 7.96
CA ASP A 47 -6.58 13.59 9.05
C ASP A 47 -6.29 15.00 8.53
N ILE A 48 -5.40 15.13 7.53
CA ILE A 48 -5.14 16.44 6.90
C ILE A 48 -6.34 16.93 6.08
N GLY A 49 -7.26 16.02 5.74
CA GLY A 49 -8.54 16.24 5.08
C GLY A 49 -9.65 16.74 6.00
N ALA A 50 -9.52 16.66 7.32
CA ALA A 50 -10.58 17.07 8.25
C ALA A 50 -10.67 18.60 8.42
N ASN A 51 -9.54 19.31 8.33
CA ASN A 51 -9.46 20.73 8.63
C ASN A 51 -9.84 21.62 7.41
N PRO A 52 -10.77 22.59 7.53
CA PRO A 52 -11.05 23.54 6.45
C PRO A 52 -9.82 24.38 6.06
N LEU A 53 -9.81 24.86 4.81
CA LEU A 53 -8.77 25.76 4.32
C LEU A 53 -8.88 27.13 4.99
N LEU A 54 -7.74 27.80 5.13
CA LEU A 54 -7.70 29.18 5.60
C LEU A 54 -8.19 30.12 4.49
N THR A 55 -8.95 31.12 4.89
CA THR A 55 -9.19 32.31 4.07
C THR A 55 -7.94 33.18 4.02
N ALA A 56 -7.84 34.05 3.02
CA ALA A 56 -6.70 34.96 2.87
C ALA A 56 -6.50 35.89 4.08
N GLU A 57 -7.60 36.31 4.73
CA GLU A 57 -7.54 37.17 5.92
C GLU A 57 -6.98 36.43 7.13
N GLU A 58 -7.41 35.18 7.34
CA GLU A 58 -6.90 34.32 8.41
C GLU A 58 -5.43 34.00 8.22
N GLU A 59 -5.01 33.71 6.99
CA GLU A 59 -3.61 33.46 6.65
C GLU A 59 -2.75 34.69 6.96
N ALA A 60 -3.19 35.89 6.57
CA ALA A 60 -2.48 37.12 6.88
C ALA A 60 -2.37 37.39 8.38
N ALA A 61 -3.41 37.05 9.16
CA ALA A 61 -3.41 37.19 10.61
C ALA A 61 -2.45 36.20 11.28
N LEU A 62 -2.50 34.92 10.89
CA LEU A 62 -1.59 33.89 11.38
C LEU A 62 -0.15 34.22 11.02
N ALA A 63 0.13 34.63 9.78
CA ALA A 63 1.47 35.00 9.33
C ALA A 63 2.08 36.16 10.13
N ARG A 64 1.26 37.13 10.58
CA ARG A 64 1.72 38.20 11.50
C ARG A 64 2.14 37.63 12.85
N ARG A 65 1.33 36.75 13.44
CA ARG A 65 1.62 36.10 14.74
C ARG A 65 2.85 35.18 14.65
N VAL A 66 2.93 34.38 13.59
CA VAL A 66 4.09 33.50 13.30
C VAL A 66 5.39 34.29 13.28
N ARG A 67 5.41 35.44 12.59
CA ARG A 67 6.59 36.33 12.55
C ARG A 67 6.98 36.89 13.91
N GLN A 68 6.03 37.03 14.83
CA GLN A 68 6.28 37.49 16.20
C GLN A 68 6.78 36.37 17.12
N GLY A 69 6.94 35.13 16.62
CA GLY A 69 7.42 34.02 17.44
C GLY A 69 6.32 33.14 18.02
N ASP A 70 5.05 33.34 17.63
CA ASP A 70 3.93 32.53 18.13
C ASP A 70 4.01 31.08 17.60
N PHE A 71 4.18 30.13 18.52
CA PHE A 71 4.29 28.71 18.21
C PHE A 71 2.95 28.09 17.80
N GLU A 72 1.86 28.47 18.46
CA GLU A 72 0.53 27.94 18.17
C GLU A 72 0.07 28.39 16.78
N ALA A 73 0.28 29.67 16.45
CA ALA A 73 0.00 30.19 15.12
C ALA A 73 0.82 29.46 14.03
N ARG A 74 2.05 29.05 14.33
CA ARG A 74 2.88 28.23 13.43
C ARG A 74 2.28 26.86 13.22
N GLN A 75 1.87 26.16 14.29
CA GLN A 75 1.25 24.84 14.17
C GLN A 75 -0.01 24.89 13.32
N ILE A 76 -0.91 25.84 13.61
CA ILE A 76 -2.14 26.03 12.82
C ILE A 76 -1.81 26.28 11.35
N MET A 77 -0.84 27.16 11.06
CA MET A 77 -0.46 27.47 9.68
C MET A 77 0.11 26.23 8.95
N ILE A 78 0.88 25.39 9.63
CA ILE A 78 1.43 24.15 9.07
C ILE A 78 0.30 23.15 8.78
N GLU A 79 -0.52 22.83 9.79
CA GLU A 79 -1.60 21.84 9.71
C GLU A 79 -2.58 22.16 8.57
N ARG A 80 -2.93 23.44 8.40
CA ARG A 80 -3.86 23.90 7.36
C ARG A 80 -3.27 23.81 5.95
N ASN A 81 -1.95 23.78 5.82
CA ASN A 81 -1.24 23.72 4.54
C ASN A 81 -0.71 22.32 4.18
N LEU A 82 -0.90 21.29 5.01
CA LEU A 82 -0.42 19.93 4.72
C LEU A 82 -0.98 19.34 3.42
N ARG A 83 -2.22 19.69 3.06
CA ARG A 83 -2.84 19.28 1.78
C ARG A 83 -2.05 19.79 0.56
N LEU A 84 -1.55 21.03 0.63
CA LEU A 84 -0.75 21.63 -0.43
C LEU A 84 0.57 20.86 -0.62
N VAL A 85 1.23 20.52 0.49
CA VAL A 85 2.48 19.74 0.48
C VAL A 85 2.26 18.40 -0.23
N VAL A 86 1.23 17.67 0.16
CA VAL A 86 0.89 16.38 -0.45
C VAL A 86 0.57 16.54 -1.95
N ASN A 87 -0.16 17.59 -2.32
CA ASN A 87 -0.47 17.86 -3.72
C ASN A 87 0.80 18.10 -4.55
N ILE A 88 1.75 18.88 -4.03
CA ILE A 88 3.04 19.12 -4.69
C ILE A 88 3.85 17.82 -4.75
N ALA A 89 3.95 17.07 -3.65
CA ALA A 89 4.72 15.84 -3.55
C ALA A 89 4.24 14.75 -4.53
N LYS A 90 2.93 14.65 -4.78
CA LYS A 90 2.36 13.72 -5.78
C LYS A 90 2.97 13.89 -7.17
N HIS A 91 3.38 15.10 -7.55
CA HIS A 91 4.03 15.35 -8.85
C HIS A 91 5.47 14.82 -8.94
N TYR A 92 6.05 14.39 -7.83
CA TYR A 92 7.41 13.83 -7.78
C TYR A 92 7.42 12.31 -7.62
N LEU A 93 6.26 11.64 -7.69
CA LEU A 93 6.19 10.19 -7.69
C LEU A 93 6.97 9.60 -8.88
N ASN A 94 7.69 8.50 -8.64
CA ASN A 94 8.49 7.78 -9.63
C ASN A 94 9.62 8.61 -10.28
N ARG A 95 10.09 9.67 -9.61
CA ARG A 95 11.24 10.49 -10.01
C ARG A 95 12.43 10.37 -9.05
N GLY A 96 12.46 9.29 -8.26
CA GLY A 96 13.55 8.94 -7.35
C GLY A 96 14.44 7.85 -7.94
#